data_AF-J0W3H2-F1
#
_entry.id   AF-J0W3H2-F1
#
_cell.length_a   1.000
_cell.length_b   1.000
_cell.length_c   1.000
_cell.angle_alpha   90.00
_cell.angle_beta   90.00
_cell.angle_gamma   90.00
#
_symmetry.space_group_name_H-M   'P 1'
#
loop_
_entity.id
_entity.type
_entity.pdbx_description
1 polymer ?
#
loop_
_entity_poly.entity_id
_entity_poly.type
_entity_poly.pdbx_seq_one_letter_code
_entity_poly.pdbx_strand_id
1 'polypeptide(L)'
;MSLSVNERLALMRARYLEWLVAGVPPEVTLPKSFSEVRDWSCPEFGIYAVSSKRDWNMQSKAYGGAVRYINELLCKLRDAREIADSNADGKGTAKPREYKTEKERRLVAEDKLSEAQQRLIATATQYHEAKHAMEAERQQRQALQVRSDENERKLATAERENAQLKRMLSQKQNLLQVVE
;
A
#
# COMPACT_ATOMS: atom_id res chain seq x y z
N MET A 1 -3.81 -0.97 2.37
CA MET A 1 -4.86 -1.78 1.70
C MET A 1 -4.73 -1.58 0.20
N SER A 2 -4.52 -2.65 -0.57
CA SER A 2 -4.45 -2.56 -2.03
C SER A 2 -5.86 -2.58 -2.62
N LEU A 3 -6.30 -1.47 -3.21
CA LEU A 3 -7.59 -1.41 -3.92
C LEU A 3 -7.57 -2.36 -5.12
N SER A 4 -8.69 -3.05 -5.33
CA SER A 4 -8.88 -3.87 -6.52
C SER A 4 -8.92 -3.00 -7.78
N VAL A 5 -8.65 -3.61 -8.94
CA VAL A 5 -8.73 -2.90 -10.23
C VAL A 5 -10.10 -2.27 -10.44
N ASN A 6 -11.17 -2.98 -10.09
CA ASN A 6 -12.53 -2.50 -10.29
C ASN A 6 -12.86 -1.29 -9.40
N GLU A 7 -12.44 -1.33 -8.13
CA GLU A 7 -12.59 -0.19 -7.22
C GLU A 7 -11.83 1.03 -7.71
N ARG A 8 -10.59 0.85 -8.20
CA ARG A 8 -9.81 1.96 -8.77
C ARG A 8 -10.50 2.59 -9.98
N LEU A 9 -11.03 1.77 -10.89
CA LEU A 9 -11.78 2.25 -12.05
C LEU A 9 -13.07 2.98 -11.63
N ALA A 10 -13.79 2.47 -10.64
CA ALA A 10 -15.00 3.09 -10.13
C ALA A 10 -14.72 4.45 -9.46
N LEU A 11 -13.69 4.54 -8.63
CA LEU A 11 -13.26 5.80 -7.99
C LEU A 11 -12.82 6.84 -9.03
N MET A 12 -12.01 6.42 -10.01
CA MET A 12 -11.58 7.31 -11.11
C MET A 12 -12.78 7.83 -11.91
N ARG A 13 -13.73 6.95 -12.24
CA ARG A 13 -14.98 7.32 -12.92
C ARG A 13 -15.79 8.32 -12.11
N ALA A 14 -16.00 8.06 -10.82
CA ALA A 14 -16.78 8.91 -9.94
C ALA A 14 -16.17 10.32 -9.86
N ARG A 15 -14.84 10.39 -9.72
CA ARG A 15 -14.14 11.68 -9.65
C ARG A 15 -14.21 12.46 -10.96
N TYR A 16 -14.09 11.79 -12.10
CA TYR A 16 -14.23 12.47 -13.39
C TYR A 16 -15.64 13.00 -13.64
N LEU A 17 -16.67 12.28 -13.18
CA LEU A 17 -18.05 12.77 -13.23
C LEU A 17 -18.25 14.00 -12.35
N GLU A 18 -17.68 13.99 -11.14
CA GLU A 18 -17.72 15.14 -10.24
C GLU A 18 -17.04 16.36 -10.87
N TRP A 19 -15.85 16.17 -11.46
CA TRP A 19 -15.13 17.25 -12.13
C TRP A 19 -15.81 17.77 -13.40
N LEU A 20 -16.66 16.98 -14.06
CA LEU A 20 -17.46 17.49 -15.17
C LEU A 20 -18.51 18.49 -14.71
N VAL A 21 -18.99 18.37 -13.48
CA VAL A 21 -20.02 19.26 -12.91
C VAL A 21 -19.39 20.43 -12.17
N ALA A 22 -18.44 20.16 -11.28
CA ALA A 22 -17.81 21.15 -10.41
C ALA A 22 -16.61 21.86 -11.05
N GLY A 23 -16.09 21.34 -12.15
CA GLY A 23 -14.81 21.75 -12.72
C GLY A 23 -13.63 20.97 -12.13
N VAL A 24 -12.52 20.98 -12.87
CA VAL A 24 -11.26 20.36 -12.45
C VAL A 24 -10.50 21.35 -11.57
N PRO A 25 -10.02 20.97 -10.38
CA PRO A 25 -9.21 21.85 -9.55
C PRO A 25 -7.94 22.33 -10.29
N PRO A 26 -7.50 23.59 -10.09
CA PRO A 26 -6.39 24.17 -10.84
C PRO A 26 -5.05 23.45 -10.61
N GLU A 27 -4.89 22.84 -9.44
CA GLU A 27 -3.72 22.06 -9.04
C GLU A 27 -3.61 20.71 -9.78
N VAL A 28 -4.71 20.25 -10.40
CA VAL A 28 -4.75 18.95 -11.08
C VAL A 28 -4.35 19.09 -12.54
N THR A 29 -3.23 18.44 -12.90
CA THR A 29 -2.83 18.26 -14.29
C THR A 29 -3.45 16.99 -14.86
N LEU A 30 -4.42 17.14 -15.76
CA LEU A 30 -5.05 16.00 -16.43
C LEU A 30 -4.06 15.32 -17.40
N PRO A 31 -4.08 13.97 -17.48
CA PRO A 31 -3.29 13.24 -18.47
C PRO A 31 -3.74 13.59 -19.90
N LYS A 32 -2.78 13.74 -20.81
CA LYS A 32 -3.04 14.22 -22.18
C LYS A 32 -3.47 13.10 -23.13
N SER A 33 -3.12 11.86 -22.79
CA SER A 33 -3.40 10.69 -23.62
C SER A 33 -3.99 9.54 -22.81
N PHE A 34 -4.75 8.69 -23.49
CA PHE A 34 -5.33 7.48 -22.90
C PHE A 34 -4.30 6.54 -22.27
N SER A 35 -3.09 6.49 -22.84
CA SER A 35 -1.98 5.70 -22.31
C SER A 35 -1.41 6.28 -21.02
N GLU A 36 -1.34 7.62 -20.90
CA GLU A 36 -0.87 8.29 -19.69
C GLU A 36 -1.81 8.06 -18.51
N VAL A 37 -3.13 8.02 -18.75
CA VAL A 37 -4.15 7.79 -17.70
C VAL A 37 -3.90 6.47 -16.97
N ARG A 38 -3.43 5.44 -17.68
CA ARG A 38 -3.15 4.12 -17.09
C ARG A 38 -2.17 4.20 -15.92
N ASP A 39 -1.13 5.00 -16.10
CA ASP A 39 0.00 5.13 -15.18
C ASP A 39 -0.14 6.35 -14.27
N TRP A 40 -1.15 7.19 -14.53
CA TRP A 40 -1.44 8.38 -13.76
C TRP A 40 -2.14 8.03 -12.45
N SER A 41 -1.67 8.62 -11.36
CA SER A 41 -2.26 8.52 -10.04
C SER A 41 -2.29 9.90 -9.39
N CYS A 42 -3.39 10.19 -8.71
CA CYS A 42 -3.56 11.39 -7.93
C CYS A 42 -4.24 11.00 -6.59
N PRO A 43 -3.45 10.49 -5.63
CA PRO A 43 -3.99 9.92 -4.39
C PRO A 43 -4.79 10.91 -3.55
N GLU A 44 -4.45 12.19 -3.61
CA GLU A 44 -5.12 13.30 -2.91
C GLU A 44 -6.61 13.41 -3.29
N PHE A 45 -6.95 13.06 -4.53
CA PHE A 45 -8.34 13.04 -5.01
C PHE A 45 -8.92 11.62 -5.09
N GLY A 46 -8.22 10.63 -4.52
CA GLY A 46 -8.64 9.22 -4.52
C GLY A 46 -8.48 8.51 -5.87
N ILE A 47 -7.66 9.04 -6.77
CA ILE A 47 -7.38 8.43 -8.07
C ILE A 47 -6.08 7.62 -7.96
N TYR A 48 -6.17 6.33 -8.24
CA TYR A 48 -5.03 5.42 -8.19
C TYR A 48 -4.77 4.82 -9.58
N ALA A 49 -3.50 4.69 -9.94
CA ALA A 49 -3.09 4.11 -11.21
C ALA A 49 -3.52 2.64 -11.29
N VAL A 50 -3.90 2.21 -12.50
CA VAL A 50 -4.21 0.81 -12.79
C VAL A 50 -2.94 0.04 -13.17
N SER A 51 -2.01 0.71 -13.87
CA SER A 51 -0.65 0.25 -14.27
C SER A 51 -0.56 -1.03 -15.11
N SER A 52 -1.60 -1.86 -15.12
CA SER A 52 -1.69 -3.09 -15.92
C SER A 52 -2.26 -2.80 -17.30
N LYS A 53 -1.49 -3.11 -18.34
CA LYS A 53 -1.93 -2.99 -19.74
C LYS A 53 -3.09 -3.95 -20.08
N ARG A 54 -3.17 -5.10 -19.42
CA ARG A 54 -4.26 -6.08 -19.66
C ARG A 54 -5.59 -5.59 -19.10
N ASP A 55 -5.54 -4.97 -17.92
CA ASP A 55 -6.71 -4.44 -17.24
C ASP A 55 -7.17 -3.10 -17.83
N TRP A 56 -6.21 -2.28 -18.27
CA TRP A 56 -6.45 -1.04 -19.00
C TRP A 56 -6.61 -1.28 -20.51
N ASN A 57 -7.61 -2.07 -20.88
CA ASN A 57 -7.93 -2.40 -22.26
C ASN A 57 -9.44 -2.24 -22.53
N MET A 58 -9.79 -1.39 -23.50
CA MET A 58 -11.17 -1.14 -23.94
C MET A 58 -11.91 -2.37 -24.50
N GLN A 59 -11.16 -3.36 -24.97
CA GLN A 59 -11.68 -4.62 -25.51
C GLN A 59 -11.74 -5.73 -24.45
N SER A 60 -11.29 -5.47 -23.21
CA SER A 60 -11.36 -6.46 -22.13
C SER A 60 -12.82 -6.80 -21.82
N LYS A 61 -13.14 -8.09 -21.69
CA LYS A 61 -14.47 -8.57 -21.28
C LYS A 61 -14.83 -8.12 -19.87
N ALA A 62 -13.83 -8.02 -18.98
CA ALA A 62 -14.05 -7.68 -17.57
C ALA A 62 -14.18 -6.17 -17.34
N TYR A 63 -13.29 -5.37 -17.95
CA TYR A 63 -13.14 -3.94 -17.62
C TYR A 63 -13.31 -3.00 -18.81
N GLY A 64 -13.44 -3.52 -20.03
CA GLY A 64 -13.38 -2.71 -21.25
C GLY A 64 -14.50 -1.67 -21.37
N GLY A 65 -15.68 -1.96 -20.82
CA GLY A 65 -16.77 -0.98 -20.73
C GLY A 65 -16.42 0.19 -19.80
N ALA A 66 -15.88 -0.10 -18.61
CA ALA A 66 -15.47 0.93 -17.66
C ALA A 66 -14.33 1.80 -18.21
N VAL A 67 -13.33 1.17 -18.85
CA VAL A 67 -12.18 1.86 -19.45
C VAL A 67 -12.61 2.76 -20.61
N ARG A 68 -13.55 2.31 -21.47
CA ARG A 68 -14.12 3.15 -22.54
C ARG A 68 -14.82 4.38 -21.97
N TYR A 69 -15.66 4.17 -20.96
CA TYR A 69 -16.39 5.26 -20.33
C TYR A 69 -15.48 6.28 -19.67
N ILE A 70 -14.42 5.84 -18.96
CA ILE A 70 -13.42 6.74 -18.39
C ILE A 70 -12.71 7.56 -19.47
N ASN A 71 -12.39 6.94 -20.62
CA ASN A 71 -11.79 7.67 -21.74
C ASN A 71 -12.75 8.74 -22.32
N GLU A 72 -14.04 8.42 -22.45
CA GLU A 72 -15.05 9.40 -22.87
C GLU A 72 -15.14 10.58 -21.90
N LEU A 73 -15.15 10.31 -20.59
CA LEU A 73 -15.17 11.35 -19.56
C LEU A 73 -13.92 12.23 -19.63
N LEU A 74 -12.75 11.62 -19.82
CA LEU A 74 -11.50 12.36 -19.96
C LEU A 74 -11.50 13.27 -21.18
N CYS A 75 -12.00 12.79 -22.33
CA CYS A 75 -12.14 13.64 -23.52
C CYS A 75 -13.02 14.85 -23.22
N LYS A 76 -14.18 14.65 -22.58
CA LYS A 76 -15.07 15.76 -22.20
C LYS A 76 -14.43 16.75 -21.23
N LEU A 77 -13.69 16.25 -20.24
CA LEU A 77 -12.96 17.10 -19.29
C LEU A 77 -11.85 17.91 -19.98
N ARG A 78 -11.15 17.31 -20.95
CA ARG A 78 -10.14 18.01 -21.73
C ARG A 78 -10.77 19.07 -22.63
N ASP A 79 -11.85 18.74 -23.33
CA ASP A 79 -12.54 19.69 -24.20
C ASP A 79 -13.09 20.87 -23.38
N ALA A 80 -13.67 20.62 -22.20
CA ALA A 80 -14.12 21.67 -21.29
C ALA A 80 -12.97 22.56 -20.80
N ARG A 81 -11.80 21.99 -20.52
CA ARG A 81 -10.60 22.73 -20.12
C ARG A 81 -9.99 23.51 -21.28
N GLU A 82 -9.90 22.93 -22.47
CA GLU A 82 -9.41 23.61 -23.68
C GLU A 82 -10.34 24.76 -24.07
N ILE A 83 -11.66 24.63 -23.89
CA ILE A 83 -12.61 25.74 -24.07
C ILE A 83 -12.39 26.83 -23.01
N ALA A 84 -12.12 26.48 -21.75
CA ALA A 84 -11.81 27.44 -20.71
C ALA A 84 -10.48 28.19 -20.99
N ASP A 85 -9.44 27.44 -21.38
CA ASP A 85 -8.10 27.98 -21.67
C ASP A 85 -8.09 28.79 -22.98
N SER A 86 -8.85 28.39 -24.01
CA SER A 86 -8.95 29.13 -25.29
C SER A 86 -9.77 30.41 -25.20
N ASN A 87 -10.65 30.54 -24.21
CA ASN A 87 -11.30 31.80 -23.88
C ASN A 87 -10.40 32.74 -23.06
N ALA A 88 -9.36 32.21 -22.40
CA ALA A 88 -8.41 32.98 -21.60
C ALA A 88 -7.18 33.44 -22.43
N ASP A 89 -6.69 32.61 -23.35
CA ASP A 89 -5.55 32.91 -24.21
C ASP A 89 -5.89 32.70 -25.69
N GLY A 90 -5.93 33.81 -26.43
CA GLY A 90 -6.27 33.83 -27.85
C GLY A 90 -5.41 32.88 -28.69
N LYS A 91 -6.10 32.03 -29.47
CA LYS A 91 -5.54 31.18 -30.54
C LYS A 91 -4.25 30.43 -30.17
N GLY A 92 -4.38 29.42 -29.31
CA GLY A 92 -3.36 28.39 -29.15
C GLY A 92 -3.13 27.62 -30.46
N THR A 93 -2.08 27.96 -31.20
CA THR A 93 -1.58 27.14 -32.31
C THR A 93 -1.20 25.78 -31.75
N ALA A 94 -1.80 24.71 -32.26
CA ALA A 94 -1.48 23.33 -31.88
C ALA A 94 0.04 23.13 -31.95
N LYS A 95 0.69 22.96 -30.79
CA LYS A 95 2.15 22.72 -30.74
C LYS A 95 2.45 21.50 -31.62
N PRO A 96 3.35 21.62 -32.62
CA PRO A 96 3.71 20.50 -33.46
C PRO A 96 4.22 19.37 -32.57
N ARG A 97 3.75 18.14 -32.83
CA ARG A 97 4.23 16.96 -32.11
C ARG A 97 5.73 16.85 -32.30
N GLU A 98 6.50 17.12 -31.25
CA GLU A 98 7.94 16.83 -31.22
C GLU A 98 8.12 15.32 -31.39
N TYR A 99 8.63 14.92 -32.56
CA TYR A 99 8.95 13.53 -32.82
C TYR A 99 10.21 13.17 -32.07
N LYS A 100 10.06 12.42 -30.97
CA LYS A 100 11.21 11.85 -30.27
C LYS A 100 11.94 10.88 -31.18
N THR A 101 13.25 11.08 -31.30
CA THR A 101 14.08 10.19 -32.11
C THR A 101 14.07 8.79 -31.51
N GLU A 102 14.35 7.77 -32.33
CA GLU A 102 14.45 6.38 -31.84
C GLU A 102 15.53 6.23 -30.76
N LYS A 103 16.62 6.99 -30.87
CA LYS A 103 17.68 7.07 -29.87
C LYS A 103 17.18 7.58 -28.51
N GLU A 104 16.40 8.65 -28.49
CA GLU A 104 15.81 9.18 -27.25
C GLU A 104 14.82 8.20 -26.61
N ARG A 105 13.98 7.54 -27.43
CA ARG A 105 13.05 6.52 -26.92
C ARG A 105 13.78 5.34 -26.30
N ARG A 106 14.89 4.92 -26.89
CA ARG A 106 15.74 3.86 -26.36
C ARG A 106 16.40 4.26 -25.05
N LEU A 107 16.98 5.45 -24.97
CA LEU A 107 17.64 5.95 -23.77
C LEU A 107 16.67 6.05 -22.59
N VAL A 108 15.46 6.59 -22.80
CA VAL A 108 14.41 6.64 -21.76
C VAL A 108 13.96 5.24 -21.32
N ALA A 109 13.95 4.25 -22.23
CA ALA A 109 13.61 2.89 -21.87
C ALA A 109 14.72 2.21 -21.05
N GLU A 110 15.98 2.44 -21.40
CA GLU A 110 17.16 1.95 -20.67
C GLU A 110 17.23 2.58 -19.26
N ASP A 111 16.97 3.89 -19.13
CA ASP A 111 16.89 4.58 -17.83
C ASP A 111 15.79 3.98 -16.94
N LYS A 112 14.59 3.79 -17.49
CA LYS A 112 13.46 3.16 -16.76
C LYS A 112 13.77 1.72 -16.34
N LEU A 113 14.48 0.97 -17.17
CA LEU A 113 14.90 -0.39 -16.85
C LEU A 113 15.90 -0.37 -15.68
N SER A 114 16.86 0.55 -15.71
CA SER A 114 17.85 0.74 -14.63
C SER A 114 17.16 1.13 -13.32
N GLU A 115 16.25 2.09 -13.34
CA GLU A 115 15.46 2.47 -12.16
C GLU A 115 14.65 1.28 -11.60
N ALA A 116 14.03 0.49 -12.48
CA ALA A 116 13.27 -0.68 -12.08
C ALA A 116 14.17 -1.75 -11.43
N GLN A 117 15.37 -1.98 -11.97
CA GLN A 117 16.36 -2.89 -11.39
C GLN A 117 16.83 -2.41 -10.02
N GLN A 118 17.11 -1.12 -9.85
CA GLN A 118 17.48 -0.55 -8.56
C GLN A 118 16.36 -0.72 -7.52
N ARG A 119 15.10 -0.46 -7.90
CA ARG A 119 13.94 -0.68 -7.02
C ARG A 119 13.77 -2.16 -6.66
N LEU A 120 14.00 -3.07 -7.61
CA LEU A 120 13.97 -4.51 -7.35
C LEU A 120 15.03 -4.92 -6.32
N ILE A 121 16.26 -4.44 -6.47
CA ILE A 121 17.34 -4.73 -5.52
C ILE A 121 17.00 -4.19 -4.14
N ALA A 122 16.56 -2.93 -4.05
CA ALA A 122 16.20 -2.30 -2.77
C ALA A 122 15.04 -3.03 -2.07
N THR A 123 14.03 -3.48 -2.81
CA THR A 123 12.90 -4.23 -2.23
C THR A 123 13.31 -5.64 -1.82
N ALA A 124 14.20 -6.29 -2.58
CA ALA A 124 14.75 -7.59 -2.21
C ALA A 124 15.60 -7.52 -0.93
N THR A 125 16.46 -6.50 -0.80
CA THR A 125 17.27 -6.32 0.41
C THR A 125 16.39 -6.06 1.64
N GLN A 126 15.40 -5.17 1.53
CA GLN A 126 14.43 -4.91 2.59
C GLN A 126 13.67 -6.17 3.00
N TYR A 127 13.29 -7.01 2.03
CA TYR A 127 12.61 -8.27 2.30
C TYR A 127 13.50 -9.24 3.08
N HIS A 128 14.78 -9.37 2.69
CA HIS A 128 15.73 -10.23 3.40
C HIS A 128 16.01 -9.73 4.81
N GLU A 129 16.19 -8.43 5.00
CA GLU A 129 16.37 -7.82 6.32
C GLU A 129 15.15 -8.07 7.23
N ALA A 130 13.94 -7.83 6.72
CA ALA A 130 12.71 -8.07 7.46
C ALA A 130 12.54 -9.55 7.83
N LYS A 131 12.89 -10.46 6.91
CA LYS A 131 12.86 -11.90 7.16
C LYS A 131 13.82 -12.28 8.30
N HIS A 132 15.05 -11.80 8.27
CA HIS A 132 16.04 -12.07 9.31
C HIS A 132 15.62 -11.49 10.67
N ALA A 133 15.06 -10.28 10.69
CA ALA A 133 14.52 -9.69 11.92
C ALA A 133 13.38 -10.53 12.51
N MET A 134 12.44 -11.01 11.67
CA MET A 134 11.35 -11.88 12.09
C MET A 134 11.86 -13.22 12.65
N GLU A 135 12.87 -13.82 12.02
CA GLU A 135 13.49 -15.04 12.50
C GLU A 135 14.16 -14.85 13.87
N ALA A 136 14.87 -13.73 14.06
CA ALA A 136 15.48 -13.37 15.34
C ALA A 136 14.43 -13.16 16.45
N GLU A 137 13.36 -12.42 16.18
CA GLU A 137 12.25 -12.25 17.14
C GLU A 137 11.61 -13.59 17.50
N ARG A 138 11.42 -14.47 16.52
CA ARG A 138 10.84 -15.80 16.75
C ARG A 138 11.71 -16.63 17.69
N GLN A 139 13.03 -16.62 17.49
CA GLN A 139 13.98 -17.31 18.38
C GLN A 139 13.93 -16.71 19.79
N GLN A 140 13.88 -15.37 19.90
CA GLN A 140 13.80 -14.70 21.20
C GLN A 140 12.50 -15.04 21.94
N ARG A 141 11.36 -15.08 21.25
CA ARG A 141 10.07 -15.49 21.84
C ARG A 141 10.12 -16.92 22.34
N GLN A 142 10.68 -17.84 21.56
CA GLN A 142 10.86 -19.23 21.99
C GLN A 142 11.75 -19.34 23.24
N ALA A 143 12.86 -18.60 23.29
CA ALA A 143 13.74 -18.59 24.45
C ALA A 143 13.05 -18.01 25.71
N LEU A 144 12.26 -16.95 25.55
CA LEU A 144 11.48 -16.38 26.66
C LEU A 144 10.38 -17.34 27.13
N GLN A 145 9.72 -18.06 26.23
CA GLN A 145 8.71 -19.05 26.57
C GLN A 145 9.30 -20.17 27.41
N VAL A 146 10.45 -20.74 26.99
CA VAL A 146 11.15 -21.78 27.77
C VAL A 146 11.50 -21.27 29.18
N ARG A 147 12.00 -20.03 29.29
CA ARG A 147 12.29 -19.42 30.60
C ARG A 147 11.05 -19.20 31.45
N SER A 148 9.92 -18.82 30.84
CA SER A 148 8.64 -18.68 31.54
C SER A 148 8.20 -20.02 32.12
N ASP A 149 8.21 -21.08 31.30
CA ASP A 149 7.83 -22.43 31.71
C ASP A 149 8.72 -22.94 32.86
N GLU A 150 10.03 -22.67 32.80
CA GLU A 150 10.96 -23.01 33.87
C GLU A 150 10.67 -22.24 35.17
N ASN A 151 10.37 -20.95 35.07
CA ASN A 151 10.03 -20.12 36.22
C ASN A 151 8.70 -20.55 36.86
N GLU A 152 7.69 -20.90 36.05
CA GLU A 152 6.41 -21.44 36.54
C GLU A 152 6.61 -22.75 37.30
N ARG A 153 7.48 -23.65 36.80
CA ARG A 153 7.83 -24.88 37.52
C ARG A 153 8.51 -24.59 38.85
N LYS A 154 9.47 -23.66 38.88
CA LYS A 154 10.17 -23.26 40.12
C LYS A 154 9.22 -22.59 41.13
N LEU A 155 8.29 -21.78 40.65
CA LEU A 155 7.27 -21.15 41.47
C LEU A 155 6.36 -22.23 42.09
N ALA A 156 5.87 -23.17 41.28
CA ALA A 156 5.04 -24.26 41.77
C ALA A 156 5.76 -25.16 42.80
N THR A 157 7.06 -25.41 42.65
CA THR A 157 7.84 -26.14 43.67
C THR A 157 7.99 -25.33 44.95
N ALA A 158 8.33 -24.05 44.85
CA ALA A 158 8.48 -23.17 46.00
C ALA A 158 7.16 -22.99 46.77
N GLU A 159 6.03 -22.88 46.07
CA GLU A 159 4.70 -22.82 46.68
C GLU A 159 4.35 -24.09 47.46
N ARG A 160 4.69 -25.28 46.91
CA ARG A 160 4.50 -26.56 47.60
C ARG A 160 5.35 -26.65 48.86
N GLU A 161 6.63 -26.28 48.77
CA GLU A 161 7.53 -26.27 49.92
C GLU A 161 7.06 -25.29 50.99
N ASN A 162 6.65 -24.08 50.60
CA ASN A 162 6.13 -23.08 51.52
C ASN A 162 4.85 -23.57 52.21
N ALA A 163 3.94 -24.20 51.48
CA ALA A 163 2.74 -24.83 52.05
C ALA A 163 3.08 -25.97 53.03
N GLN A 164 4.07 -26.80 52.71
CA GLN A 164 4.55 -27.85 53.62
C GLN A 164 5.16 -27.28 54.90
N LEU A 165 6.03 -26.28 54.79
CA LEU A 165 6.65 -25.61 55.93
C LEU A 165 5.61 -24.93 56.83
N LYS A 166 4.61 -24.26 56.24
CA LYS A 166 3.47 -23.69 56.98
C LYS A 166 2.69 -24.76 57.76
N ARG A 167 2.44 -25.93 57.16
CA ARG A 167 1.80 -27.06 57.85
C ARG A 167 2.66 -27.55 59.02
N MET A 168 3.97 -27.74 58.83
CA MET A 168 4.88 -28.16 59.91
C MET A 168 4.93 -27.15 61.05
N LEU A 169 4.95 -25.85 60.76
CA LEU A 169 4.91 -24.78 61.77
C LEU A 169 3.59 -24.83 62.55
N SER A 170 2.44 -24.95 61.87
CA SER A 170 1.14 -25.05 62.53
C SER A 170 1.03 -26.27 63.46
N GLN A 171 1.57 -27.43 63.05
CA GLN A 171 1.63 -28.62 63.89
C GLN A 171 2.48 -28.40 65.15
N LYS A 172 3.64 -27.75 65.02
CA LYS A 172 4.51 -27.45 66.16
C LYS A 172 3.89 -26.42 67.11
N GLN A 173 3.19 -25.42 66.59
CA GLN A 173 2.47 -24.44 67.41
C GLN A 173 1.33 -25.08 68.23
N ASN A 174 0.57 -25.99 67.61
CA ASN A 174 -0.48 -26.74 68.32
C ASN A 174 0.09 -27.67 69.40
N LEU A 175 1.26 -28.27 69.17
CA LEU A 175 1.95 -29.08 70.20
C LEU A 175 2.43 -28.24 71.39
N LEU A 176 2.83 -26.99 71.18
CA LEU A 176 3.24 -26.08 72.26
C LEU A 176 2.05 -25.61 73.11
N GLN A 177 0.87 -25.40 72.52
CA GLN A 177 -0.34 -25.00 73.26
C GLN A 177 -0.99 -26.12 74.08
N VAL A 178 -0.65 -27.39 73.85
CA VAL A 178 -1.17 -28.54 74.62
C VAL A 178 -0.30 -28.85 75.85
N VAL A 179 0.87 -28.20 75.98
CA VAL A 179 1.84 -28.44 77.06
C VAL A 179 1.82 -27.33 78.12
N GLU A 180 0.98 -26.29 77.96
CA GLU A 180 0.64 -25.30 79.01
C GLU A 180 -0.60 -25.74 79.80
#